data_AF-A0A417Z0F2-F1
#
_entry.id   AF-A0A417Z0F2-F1
#
_cell.length_a   1.000
_cell.length_b   1.000
_cell.length_c   1.000
_cell.angle_alpha   90.00
_cell.angle_beta   90.00
_cell.angle_gamma   90.00
#
_symmetry.space_group_name_H-M   'P 1'
#
loop_
_entity.id
_entity.type
_entity.pdbx_description
1 polymer ?
#
loop_
_entity_poly.entity_id
_entity_poly.type
_entity_poly.pdbx_seq_one_letter_code
_entity_poly.pdbx_strand_id
1 'polypeptide(L)'
;MGRYLKNTQKLISYGFILLLFFVAIGIMDRNEDTQDQLSNRIETSKERLFLKPIFRPVNTAYNEVVTNPTKENKEAFVASLEYCDTIIQTYILLNVDEETLKKTYNLSNLAEVEFADKKLINLDFSQTQDRLVGKSVLDIAAQFQTEIYADLDKPESLVRRYIDSANEIKRLIEKTK
;
A
#
# COMPACT_ATOMS: atom_id res chain seq x y z
N MET A 1 10.28 7.68 25.25
CA MET A 1 9.40 7.19 24.16
C MET A 1 10.10 6.42 23.03
N GLY A 2 11.42 6.15 23.07
CA GLY A 2 12.13 5.52 21.92
C GLY A 2 12.13 3.99 21.81
N ARG A 3 11.52 3.23 22.75
CA ARG A 3 11.47 1.75 22.70
C ARG A 3 10.25 1.19 21.97
N TYR A 4 9.12 1.91 21.99
CA TYR A 4 7.88 1.46 21.35
C TYR A 4 7.97 1.53 19.83
N LEU A 5 8.52 2.62 19.27
CA LEU A 5 8.73 2.78 17.81
C LEU A 5 9.70 1.75 17.22
N LYS A 6 10.81 1.44 17.91
CA LYS A 6 11.75 0.39 17.49
C LYS A 6 11.11 -1.00 17.46
N ASN A 7 10.18 -1.29 18.36
CA ASN A 7 9.45 -2.55 18.35
C ASN A 7 8.37 -2.57 17.26
N THR A 8 7.76 -1.43 16.94
CA THR A 8 6.70 -1.34 15.91
C THR A 8 7.27 -1.47 14.50
N GLN A 9 8.40 -0.82 14.20
CA GLN A 9 9.15 -1.05 12.95
C GLN A 9 9.57 -2.51 12.83
N LYS A 10 10.10 -3.12 13.90
CA LYS A 10 10.43 -4.55 13.91
C LYS A 10 9.21 -5.43 13.67
N LEU A 11 8.07 -5.13 14.29
CA LEU A 11 6.82 -5.88 14.09
C LEU A 11 6.31 -5.79 12.64
N ILE A 12 6.45 -4.63 11.99
CA ILE A 12 6.10 -4.43 10.58
C ILE A 12 7.08 -5.18 9.68
N SER A 13 8.38 -5.12 9.96
CA SER A 13 9.41 -5.88 9.22
C SER A 13 9.25 -7.39 9.38
N TYR A 14 8.93 -7.88 10.58
CA TYR A 14 8.67 -9.29 10.85
C TYR A 14 7.36 -9.75 10.21
N GLY A 15 6.32 -8.92 10.24
CA GLY A 15 5.05 -9.19 9.54
C GLY A 15 5.25 -9.30 8.02
N PHE A 16 6.08 -8.44 7.43
CA PHE A 16 6.42 -8.44 6.01
C PHE A 16 7.27 -9.66 5.61
N ILE A 17 8.26 -10.02 6.43
CA ILE A 17 9.08 -11.23 6.21
C ILE A 17 8.22 -12.49 6.34
N LEU A 18 7.30 -12.56 7.30
CA LEU A 18 6.41 -13.72 7.46
C LEU A 18 5.48 -13.88 6.25
N LEU A 19 4.97 -12.77 5.72
CA LEU A 19 4.06 -12.74 4.57
C LEU A 19 4.80 -13.16 3.29
N LEU A 20 6.02 -12.68 3.07
CA LEU A 20 6.92 -13.16 2.00
C LEU A 20 7.27 -14.64 2.17
N PHE A 21 7.45 -15.13 3.40
CA PHE A 21 7.77 -16.52 3.68
C PHE A 21 6.60 -17.47 3.33
N PHE A 22 5.36 -17.08 3.62
CA PHE A 22 4.18 -17.87 3.24
C PHE A 22 3.94 -17.89 1.72
N VAL A 23 4.17 -16.76 1.04
CA VAL A 23 4.09 -16.69 -0.43
C VAL A 23 5.20 -17.54 -1.07
N ALA A 24 6.43 -17.47 -0.56
CA ALA A 24 7.57 -18.23 -1.08
C ALA A 24 7.44 -19.75 -0.85
N ILE A 25 6.98 -20.19 0.33
CA ILE A 25 6.73 -21.62 0.60
C ILE A 25 5.64 -22.17 -0.31
N GLY A 26 4.64 -21.35 -0.64
CA GLY A 26 3.57 -21.74 -1.55
C GLY A 26 3.98 -21.97 -2.99
N ILE A 27 5.00 -21.26 -3.46
CA ILE A 27 5.50 -21.37 -4.83
C ILE A 27 6.44 -22.59 -4.97
N MET A 28 7.08 -23.05 -3.89
CA MET A 28 8.07 -24.13 -3.93
C MET A 28 7.48 -25.56 -3.90
N ASP A 29 6.24 -25.74 -3.45
CA ASP A 29 5.68 -27.09 -3.24
C ASP A 29 4.55 -27.39 -4.25
N ARG A 30 4.95 -27.84 -5.45
CA ARG A 30 4.06 -28.29 -6.55
C ARG A 30 3.52 -29.70 -6.26
N ASN A 31 2.73 -29.85 -5.20
CA ASN A 31 1.86 -31.01 -5.01
C ASN A 31 0.40 -30.52 -5.13
N GLU A 32 -0.47 -31.30 -5.76
CA GLU A 32 -1.88 -30.92 -5.98
C GLU A 32 -2.62 -30.70 -4.64
N ASP A 33 -2.28 -31.46 -3.59
CA ASP A 33 -2.76 -31.23 -2.21
C ASP A 33 -2.29 -29.88 -1.62
N THR A 34 -1.15 -29.37 -2.08
CA THR A 34 -0.61 -28.08 -1.64
C THR A 34 -1.27 -26.92 -2.35
N GLN A 35 -1.80 -27.12 -3.57
CA GLN A 35 -2.49 -26.07 -4.32
C GLN A 35 -3.85 -25.72 -3.70
N ASP A 36 -4.59 -26.71 -3.20
CA ASP A 36 -5.83 -26.49 -2.45
C ASP A 36 -5.54 -25.84 -1.09
N GLN A 37 -4.50 -26.28 -0.38
CA GLN A 37 -4.07 -25.64 0.86
C GLN A 37 -3.56 -24.22 0.63
N LEU A 38 -2.90 -23.95 -0.50
CA LEU A 38 -2.42 -22.63 -0.86
C LEU A 38 -3.56 -21.71 -1.23
N SER A 39 -4.52 -22.20 -2.02
CA SER A 39 -5.74 -21.46 -2.36
C SER A 39 -6.50 -21.10 -1.10
N ASN A 40 -6.67 -22.04 -0.18
CA ASN A 40 -7.36 -21.82 1.10
C ASN A 40 -6.58 -20.86 2.03
N ARG A 41 -5.24 -20.89 2.00
CA ARG A 41 -4.38 -19.93 2.73
C ARG A 41 -4.40 -18.55 2.10
N ILE A 42 -4.44 -18.45 0.78
CA ILE A 42 -4.59 -17.20 0.02
C ILE A 42 -5.96 -16.61 0.35
N GLU A 43 -7.01 -17.41 0.36
CA GLU A 43 -8.38 -17.00 0.71
C GLU A 43 -8.51 -16.56 2.17
N THR A 44 -7.91 -17.29 3.10
CA THR A 44 -7.81 -16.87 4.51
C THR A 44 -6.97 -15.60 4.68
N SER A 45 -5.88 -15.44 3.92
CA SER A 45 -5.01 -14.26 4.00
C SER A 45 -5.70 -13.03 3.39
N LYS A 46 -6.42 -13.25 2.29
CA LYS A 46 -7.38 -12.32 1.71
C LYS A 46 -8.35 -11.87 2.80
N GLU A 47 -9.15 -12.76 3.38
CA GLU A 47 -10.09 -12.42 4.47
C GLU A 47 -9.45 -11.64 5.62
N ARG A 48 -8.24 -12.04 6.08
CA ARG A 48 -7.56 -11.37 7.20
C ARG A 48 -7.00 -9.99 6.84
N LEU A 49 -6.49 -9.80 5.63
CA LEU A 49 -6.15 -8.48 5.10
C LEU A 49 -7.41 -7.62 5.00
N PHE A 50 -8.54 -8.24 4.62
CA PHE A 50 -9.80 -7.59 4.32
C PHE A 50 -10.65 -7.21 5.55
N LEU A 51 -10.33 -7.74 6.73
CA LEU A 51 -11.02 -7.39 7.97
C LEU A 51 -10.47 -6.13 8.66
N LYS A 52 -9.34 -5.58 8.20
CA LYS A 52 -8.73 -4.38 8.80
C LYS A 52 -8.86 -3.16 7.88
N PRO A 53 -9.35 -2.01 8.39
CA PRO A 53 -9.42 -0.80 7.61
C PRO A 53 -8.00 -0.28 7.28
N ILE A 54 -7.62 -0.42 6.01
CA ILE A 54 -6.32 0.01 5.45
C ILE A 54 -6.14 1.53 5.61
N PHE A 55 -7.25 2.29 5.56
CA PHE A 55 -7.26 3.74 5.61
C PHE A 55 -7.05 4.33 7.02
N ARG A 56 -7.45 3.61 8.08
CA ARG A 56 -7.46 4.17 9.44
C ARG A 56 -6.07 4.61 9.93
N PRO A 57 -4.99 3.84 9.69
CA PRO A 57 -3.63 4.28 10.02
C PRO A 57 -3.22 5.54 9.24
N VAL A 58 -3.50 5.61 7.93
CA VAL A 58 -3.14 6.74 7.07
C VAL A 58 -3.83 8.03 7.51
N ASN A 59 -5.14 7.96 7.80
CA ASN A 59 -5.91 9.10 8.31
C ASN A 59 -5.39 9.58 9.67
N THR A 60 -5.02 8.65 10.55
CA THR A 60 -4.47 9.02 11.87
C THR A 60 -3.15 9.77 11.69
N ALA A 61 -2.23 9.23 10.90
CA ALA A 61 -0.94 9.84 10.64
C ALA A 61 -1.07 11.19 9.90
N TYR A 62 -2.03 11.33 8.98
CA TYR A 62 -2.34 12.61 8.33
C TYR A 62 -2.78 13.69 9.34
N ASN A 63 -3.71 13.35 10.24
CA ASN A 63 -4.17 14.30 11.25
C ASN A 63 -3.04 14.70 12.22
N GLU A 64 -2.16 13.76 12.56
CA GLU A 64 -0.98 14.02 13.38
C GLU A 64 0.01 14.97 12.69
N VAL A 65 0.31 14.77 11.39
CA VAL A 65 1.23 15.65 10.66
C VAL A 65 0.65 17.04 10.39
N VAL A 66 -0.66 17.17 10.18
CA VAL A 66 -1.32 18.49 10.03
C VAL A 66 -1.33 19.25 11.36
N THR A 67 -1.56 18.56 12.47
CA THR A 67 -1.61 19.17 13.81
C THR A 67 -0.21 19.55 14.30
N ASN A 68 0.79 18.71 14.03
CA ASN A 68 2.16 18.92 14.46
C ASN A 68 3.14 18.39 13.40
N PRO A 69 3.66 19.23 12.48
CA PRO A 69 4.40 18.79 11.29
C PRO A 69 5.87 18.46 11.59
N THR A 70 6.13 17.67 12.63
CA THR A 70 7.48 17.19 12.95
C THR A 70 7.98 16.23 11.89
N LYS A 71 9.31 16.06 11.82
CA LYS A 71 9.94 15.04 10.96
C LYS A 71 9.35 13.65 11.24
N GLU A 72 9.17 13.30 12.50
CA GLU A 72 8.66 11.99 12.92
C GLU A 72 7.21 11.77 12.46
N ASN A 73 6.36 12.79 12.52
CA ASN A 73 4.97 12.70 12.04
C ASN A 73 4.89 12.63 10.51
N LYS A 74 5.78 13.33 9.79
CA LYS A 74 5.91 13.20 8.33
C LYS A 74 6.35 11.79 7.93
N GLU A 75 7.34 11.24 8.62
CA GLU A 75 7.80 9.86 8.42
C GLU A 75 6.69 8.84 8.72
N ALA A 76 5.92 9.04 9.80
CA ALA A 76 4.77 8.19 10.14
C ALA A 76 3.67 8.23 9.07
N PHE A 77 3.40 9.40 8.48
CA PHE A 77 2.45 9.55 7.38
C PHE A 77 2.93 8.78 6.13
N VAL A 78 4.19 8.95 5.72
CA VAL A 78 4.76 8.22 4.58
C VAL A 78 4.78 6.72 4.82
N ALA A 79 5.21 6.27 6.00
CA ALA A 79 5.22 4.84 6.36
C ALA A 79 3.82 4.22 6.37
N SER A 80 2.80 4.99 6.76
CA SER A 80 1.40 4.53 6.70
C SER A 80 0.92 4.40 5.25
N LEU A 81 1.38 5.27 4.35
CA LEU A 81 1.12 5.14 2.91
C LEU A 81 1.87 3.94 2.32
N GLU A 82 3.13 3.69 2.69
CA GLU A 82 3.89 2.49 2.25
C GLU A 82 3.20 1.19 2.68
N TYR A 83 2.57 1.19 3.86
CA TYR A 83 1.74 0.06 4.31
C TYR A 83 0.49 -0.13 3.42
N CYS A 84 -0.22 0.96 3.10
CA CYS A 84 -1.36 0.92 2.19
C CYS A 84 -0.94 0.41 0.80
N ASP A 85 0.18 0.93 0.30
CA ASP A 85 0.78 0.60 -0.98
C ASP A 85 1.06 -0.90 -1.07
N THR A 86 1.73 -1.45 -0.06
CA THR A 86 2.03 -2.89 0.05
C THR A 86 0.77 -3.75 -0.03
N ILE A 87 -0.32 -3.32 0.61
CA ILE A 87 -1.60 -4.05 0.59
C ILE A 87 -2.21 -4.05 -0.81
N ILE A 88 -2.24 -2.90 -1.48
CA ILE A 88 -2.76 -2.79 -2.85
C ILE A 88 -1.94 -3.66 -3.80
N GLN A 89 -0.60 -3.57 -3.74
CA GLN A 89 0.29 -4.37 -4.58
C GLN A 89 0.12 -5.87 -4.31
N THR A 90 0.00 -6.27 -3.04
CA THR A 90 -0.26 -7.66 -2.66
C THR A 90 -1.57 -8.16 -3.25
N TYR A 91 -2.63 -7.34 -3.19
CA TYR A 91 -3.91 -7.71 -3.79
C TYR A 91 -3.79 -7.90 -5.30
N ILE A 92 -3.08 -7.01 -6.00
CA ILE A 92 -2.86 -7.15 -7.43
C ILE A 92 -2.13 -8.45 -7.74
N LEU A 93 -1.04 -8.75 -7.03
CA LEU A 93 -0.23 -9.96 -7.24
C LEU A 93 -0.99 -11.26 -6.92
N LEU A 94 -1.99 -11.21 -6.03
CA LEU A 94 -2.83 -12.37 -5.71
C LEU A 94 -3.97 -12.60 -6.71
N ASN A 95 -4.24 -11.66 -7.62
CA ASN A 95 -5.41 -11.71 -8.51
C ASN A 95 -5.09 -11.41 -9.98
N VAL A 96 -3.86 -10.99 -10.32
CA VAL A 96 -3.40 -10.70 -11.67
C VAL A 96 -2.07 -11.42 -11.88
N ASP A 97 -1.99 -12.21 -12.95
CA ASP A 97 -0.76 -12.92 -13.28
C ASP A 97 0.35 -11.96 -13.77
N GLU A 98 1.61 -12.34 -13.51
CA GLU A 98 2.78 -11.52 -13.88
C GLU A 98 2.88 -11.27 -15.39
N GLU A 99 2.37 -12.18 -16.23
CA GLU A 99 2.40 -12.03 -17.68
C GLU A 99 1.46 -10.91 -18.15
N THR A 100 0.27 -10.81 -17.56
CA THR A 100 -0.68 -9.71 -17.77
C THR A 100 -0.09 -8.37 -17.30
N LEU A 101 0.56 -8.33 -16.13
CA LEU A 101 1.25 -7.11 -15.66
C LEU A 101 2.31 -6.64 -16.65
N LYS A 102 3.11 -7.56 -17.19
CA LYS A 102 4.18 -7.25 -18.13
C LYS A 102 3.65 -6.88 -19.51
N LYS A 103 2.72 -7.64 -20.08
CA LYS A 103 2.26 -7.47 -21.47
C LYS A 103 1.21 -6.37 -21.63
N THR A 104 0.29 -6.25 -20.69
CA THR A 104 -0.83 -5.30 -20.78
C THR A 104 -0.48 -3.95 -20.17
N TYR A 105 0.25 -3.95 -19.06
CA TYR A 105 0.55 -2.73 -18.29
C TYR A 105 2.00 -2.27 -18.43
N ASN A 106 2.85 -3.02 -19.15
CA ASN A 106 4.29 -2.75 -19.25
C ASN A 106 4.97 -2.61 -17.88
N LEU A 107 4.48 -3.36 -16.89
CA LEU A 107 5.03 -3.39 -15.53
C LEU A 107 5.82 -4.66 -15.34
N SER A 108 7.15 -4.54 -15.39
CA SER A 108 8.07 -5.62 -15.01
C SER A 108 8.13 -5.85 -13.50
N ASN A 109 7.78 -4.84 -12.71
CA ASN A 109 7.78 -4.90 -11.26
C ASN A 109 6.75 -3.90 -10.69
N LEU A 110 5.76 -4.40 -9.94
CA LEU A 110 4.74 -3.55 -9.30
C LEU A 110 5.33 -2.59 -8.25
N ALA A 111 6.46 -2.95 -7.63
CA ALA A 111 7.13 -2.10 -6.65
C ALA A 111 7.73 -0.83 -7.27
N GLU A 112 7.82 -0.73 -8.61
CA GLU A 112 8.24 0.49 -9.32
C GLU A 112 7.12 1.53 -9.43
N VAL A 113 5.87 1.10 -9.20
CA VAL A 113 4.73 2.01 -9.07
C VAL A 113 4.75 2.54 -7.65
N GLU A 114 5.21 3.77 -7.49
CA GLU A 114 5.33 4.42 -6.18
C GLU A 114 4.06 5.18 -5.84
N PHE A 115 3.14 4.53 -5.13
CA PHE A 115 2.00 5.22 -4.51
C PHE A 115 2.45 6.02 -3.28
N ALA A 116 3.33 5.44 -2.47
CA ALA A 116 3.95 6.11 -1.33
C ALA A 116 5.20 6.91 -1.76
N ASP A 117 5.02 7.98 -2.56
CA ASP A 117 6.14 8.81 -3.02
C ASP A 117 6.86 9.45 -1.83
N LYS A 118 8.13 9.06 -1.63
CA LYS A 118 8.97 9.53 -0.51
C LYS A 118 9.19 11.04 -0.52
N LYS A 119 8.98 11.73 -1.65
CA LYS A 119 9.05 13.19 -1.73
C LYS A 119 7.96 13.86 -0.88
N LEU A 120 6.90 13.16 -0.48
CA LEU A 120 5.89 13.66 0.47
C LEU A 120 6.51 14.12 1.80
N ILE A 121 7.65 13.55 2.21
CA ILE A 121 8.36 13.97 3.43
C ILE A 121 8.86 15.43 3.34
N ASN A 122 9.03 15.95 2.12
CA ASN A 122 9.54 17.30 1.88
C ASN A 122 8.43 18.37 1.90
N LEU A 123 7.16 17.96 1.93
CA LEU A 123 6.05 18.90 2.03
C LEU A 123 6.10 19.67 3.36
N ASP A 124 5.91 20.97 3.29
CA ASP A 124 5.72 21.85 4.44
C ASP A 124 4.24 21.91 4.83
N PHE A 125 3.83 20.97 5.69
CA PHE A 125 2.48 20.93 6.26
C PHE A 125 2.12 22.12 7.15
N SER A 126 2.96 23.15 7.30
CA SER A 126 2.52 24.45 7.81
C SER A 126 1.79 25.29 6.75
N GLN A 127 2.06 25.05 5.45
CA GLN A 127 1.46 25.73 4.32
C GLN A 127 0.13 25.08 3.92
N THR A 128 -0.87 25.91 3.57
CA THR A 128 -2.19 25.42 3.13
C THR A 128 -2.10 24.55 1.87
N GLN A 129 -1.24 24.92 0.91
CA GLN A 129 -1.11 24.20 -0.35
C GLN A 129 -0.60 22.76 -0.15
N ASP A 130 0.42 22.59 0.68
CA ASP A 130 1.02 21.28 0.98
C ASP A 130 0.08 20.40 1.82
N ARG A 131 -0.73 21.00 2.71
CA ARG A 131 -1.82 20.29 3.40
C ARG A 131 -2.88 19.77 2.45
N LEU A 132 -3.21 20.52 1.40
CA LEU A 132 -4.16 20.10 0.37
C LEU A 132 -3.61 18.95 -0.48
N VAL A 133 -2.31 18.96 -0.78
CA VAL A 133 -1.66 17.80 -1.42
C VAL A 133 -1.73 16.57 -0.50
N GLY A 134 -1.32 16.70 0.77
CA GLY A 134 -1.43 15.60 1.72
C GLY A 134 -2.86 15.08 1.88
N LYS A 135 -3.86 15.98 1.83
CA LYS A 135 -5.28 15.61 1.86
C LYS A 135 -5.69 14.84 0.60
N SER A 136 -5.25 15.28 -0.57
CA SER A 136 -5.55 14.61 -1.83
C SER A 136 -4.97 13.19 -1.84
N VAL A 137 -3.74 13.03 -1.34
CA VAL A 137 -3.11 11.71 -1.15
C VAL A 137 -3.92 10.85 -0.19
N LEU A 138 -4.40 11.43 0.93
CA LEU A 138 -5.28 10.75 1.87
C LEU A 138 -6.58 10.29 1.19
N ASP A 139 -7.23 11.16 0.41
CA ASP A 139 -8.48 10.84 -0.28
C ASP A 139 -8.29 9.71 -1.31
N ILE A 140 -7.17 9.68 -2.02
CA ILE A 140 -6.81 8.56 -2.91
C ILE A 140 -6.64 7.26 -2.11
N ALA A 141 -5.93 7.28 -0.97
CA ALA A 141 -5.79 6.10 -0.12
C ALA A 141 -7.15 5.59 0.41
N ALA A 142 -8.09 6.49 0.67
CA ALA A 142 -9.46 6.14 1.06
C ALA A 142 -10.21 5.39 -0.05
N GLN A 143 -10.02 5.80 -1.31
CA GLN A 143 -10.63 5.15 -2.47
C GLN A 143 -10.18 3.70 -2.61
N PHE A 144 -8.88 3.40 -2.40
CA PHE A 144 -8.39 2.02 -2.44
C PHE A 144 -8.98 1.13 -1.35
N GLN A 145 -9.31 1.68 -0.18
CA GLN A 145 -10.05 0.91 0.82
C GLN A 145 -11.39 0.45 0.24
N THR A 146 -12.15 1.30 -0.44
CA THR A 146 -13.43 0.91 -1.03
C THR A 146 -13.28 -0.01 -2.24
N GLU A 147 -12.27 0.23 -3.07
CA GLU A 147 -12.10 -0.48 -4.34
C GLU A 147 -11.55 -1.90 -4.18
N ILE A 148 -10.63 -2.13 -3.24
CA ILE A 148 -10.15 -3.49 -2.94
C ILE A 148 -11.31 -4.40 -2.50
N TYR A 149 -12.33 -3.84 -1.84
CA TYR A 149 -13.51 -4.60 -1.43
C TYR A 149 -14.57 -4.72 -2.53
N ALA A 150 -14.67 -3.75 -3.43
CA ALA A 150 -15.70 -3.72 -4.47
C ALA A 150 -15.31 -4.48 -5.75
N ASP A 151 -14.01 -4.54 -6.08
CA ASP A 151 -13.51 -5.11 -7.34
C ASP A 151 -12.90 -6.52 -7.20
N LEU A 152 -13.53 -7.37 -6.37
CA LEU A 152 -13.19 -8.80 -6.31
C LEU A 152 -13.30 -9.48 -7.68
N ASP A 153 -14.18 -8.98 -8.56
CA ASP A 153 -14.45 -9.59 -9.87
C ASP A 153 -13.69 -8.95 -11.04
N LYS A 154 -12.92 -7.86 -10.82
CA LYS A 154 -12.22 -7.12 -11.90
C LYS A 154 -10.83 -6.61 -11.47
N PRO A 155 -9.89 -7.52 -11.17
CA PRO A 155 -8.57 -7.15 -10.63
C PRO A 155 -7.73 -6.30 -11.61
N GLU A 156 -7.93 -6.43 -12.92
CA GLU A 156 -7.28 -5.59 -13.94
C GLU A 156 -7.66 -4.10 -13.85
N SER A 157 -8.90 -3.79 -13.48
CA SER A 157 -9.36 -2.41 -13.31
C SER A 157 -8.65 -1.74 -12.13
N LEU A 158 -8.34 -2.51 -11.09
CA LEU A 158 -7.57 -2.04 -9.95
C LEU A 158 -6.13 -1.72 -10.34
N VAL A 159 -5.49 -2.52 -11.22
CA VAL A 159 -4.13 -2.23 -11.71
C VAL A 159 -4.06 -0.86 -12.39
N ARG A 160 -5.02 -0.57 -13.28
CA ARG A 160 -5.07 0.74 -13.96
C ARG A 160 -5.21 1.88 -12.98
N ARG A 161 -6.19 1.81 -12.08
CA ARG A 161 -6.43 2.86 -11.09
C ARG A 161 -5.26 3.04 -10.13
N TYR A 162 -4.57 1.96 -9.78
CA TYR A 162 -3.35 1.99 -8.99
C TYR A 162 -2.22 2.76 -9.70
N ILE A 163 -1.96 2.46 -10.97
CA ILE A 163 -0.98 3.19 -11.79
C ILE A 163 -1.38 4.68 -11.92
N ASP A 164 -2.65 4.95 -12.25
CA ASP A 164 -3.15 6.31 -12.44
C ASP A 164 -3.04 7.13 -11.15
N SER A 165 -3.35 6.52 -10.00
CA SER A 165 -3.24 7.14 -8.68
C SER A 165 -1.80 7.46 -8.31
N ALA A 166 -0.86 6.54 -8.54
CA ALA A 166 0.56 6.79 -8.31
C ALA A 166 1.08 7.94 -9.19
N ASN A 167 0.66 8.00 -10.45
CA ASN A 167 0.99 9.11 -11.35
C ASN A 167 0.38 10.44 -10.89
N GLU A 168 -0.86 10.43 -10.39
CA GLU A 168 -1.50 11.63 -9.87
C GLU A 168 -0.81 12.14 -8.61
N ILE A 169 -0.42 11.27 -7.68
CA ILE A 169 0.35 11.64 -6.48
C ILE A 169 1.67 12.33 -6.90
N LYS A 170 2.40 11.75 -7.86
CA LYS A 170 3.63 12.36 -8.41
C LYS A 170 3.37 13.77 -8.94
N ARG A 171 2.31 13.96 -9.73
CA ARG A 171 1.91 15.28 -10.28
C ARG A 171 1.52 16.27 -9.19
N LEU A 172 0.81 15.84 -8.16
CA LEU A 172 0.40 16.70 -7.05
C LEU A 172 1.63 17.24 -6.30
N ILE A 173 2.64 16.40 -6.07
CA ILE A 173 3.90 16.78 -5.41
C ILE A 173 4.76 17.67 -6.31
N GLU A 174 4.75 17.46 -7.62
CA GLU A 174 5.52 18.30 -8.56
C GLU A 174 4.95 19.72 -8.65
N LYS A 175 3.63 19.89 -8.52
CA LYS A 175 2.95 21.19 -8.55
C LYS A 175 3.21 22.08 -7.33
N THR A 176 3.77 21.54 -6.25
CA THR A 176 4.11 22.31 -5.04
C THR A 176 5.55 22.83 -5.03
N LYS A 177 6.33 22.56 -6.09
CA LYS A 177 7.68 23.10 -6.31
C LYS A 177 7.63 24.31 -7.24
#